data_AF-A0AA38SE68-F1
#
_entry.id   AF-A0AA38SE68-F1
#
_cell.length_a   1.000
_cell.length_b   1.000
_cell.length_c   1.000
_cell.angle_alpha   90.00
_cell.angle_beta   90.00
_cell.angle_gamma   90.00
#
_symmetry.space_group_name_H-M   'P 1'
#
loop_
_entity.id
_entity.type
_entity.pdbx_description
1 polymer ?
#
loop_
_entity_poly.entity_id
_entity_poly.type
_entity_poly.pdbx_seq_one_letter_code
_entity_poly.pdbx_strand_id
1 'polypeptide(L)'
;MSSIWPAITSGPSPDFHCEPGPQQPPPPKESRLRKVLPAALTTPHENIYTIPNLLTVSRLIAAPFVGYCILHGYHGWALGLFAYAGVTDLLDGWIARKWNLGTVVGTIIDPLADKTLMTVLTVTLAMQGSLPVWLAVIILGRDVGLGISAIYYRWISLPPPKTFSRYWDFSLPSAEVRPTTISKYNTALQLGLMGLTTLAPVVPLDLATSLTVMQYVVATTTIWSGASYVYSKDAVKILSQPKEGDGDKPQ
;
A
#
# COMPACT_ATOMS: atom_id res chain seq x y z
N MET A 1 -14.62 -62.40 73.86
CA MET A 1 -16.08 -62.53 73.76
C MET A 1 -16.49 -61.79 72.48
N SER A 2 -16.33 -62.39 71.30
CA SER A 2 -17.28 -63.28 70.61
C SER A 2 -18.62 -62.59 70.29
N SER A 3 -18.75 -62.08 69.07
CA SER A 3 -20.04 -61.87 68.39
C SER A 3 -19.79 -61.64 66.89
N ILE A 4 -19.73 -62.73 66.12
CA ILE A 4 -20.83 -63.27 65.30
C ILE A 4 -20.98 -62.49 63.99
N TRP A 5 -20.38 -63.04 62.92
CA TRP A 5 -20.65 -62.74 61.52
C TRP A 5 -21.56 -63.87 60.99
N PRO A 6 -22.72 -63.61 60.37
CA PRO A 6 -23.43 -64.65 59.64
C PRO A 6 -22.97 -64.69 58.19
N ALA A 7 -22.51 -65.87 57.78
CA ALA A 7 -22.19 -66.23 56.41
C ALA A 7 -23.41 -66.04 55.49
N ILE A 8 -23.26 -65.24 54.43
CA ILE A 8 -24.22 -65.16 53.34
C ILE A 8 -23.85 -66.20 52.30
N THR A 9 -24.76 -67.16 52.15
CA THR A 9 -24.75 -68.27 51.21
C THR A 9 -24.87 -67.80 49.76
N SER A 10 -24.06 -68.39 48.89
CA SER A 10 -24.11 -68.26 47.44
C SER A 10 -25.40 -68.86 46.86
N GLY A 11 -26.31 -68.01 46.39
CA GLY A 11 -27.41 -68.41 45.49
C GLY A 11 -27.03 -68.15 44.02
N PRO A 12 -27.56 -68.92 43.05
CA PRO A 12 -27.24 -68.74 41.64
C PRO A 12 -27.88 -67.45 41.09
N SER A 13 -27.10 -66.70 40.31
CA SER A 13 -27.53 -65.47 39.65
C SER A 13 -28.60 -65.75 38.60
N PRO A 14 -29.66 -64.92 38.46
CA PRO A 14 -30.62 -65.06 37.38
C PRO A 14 -30.00 -64.60 36.05
N ASP A 15 -30.16 -65.42 35.01
CA ASP A 15 -29.75 -65.13 33.63
C ASP A 15 -30.57 -63.97 33.07
N PHE A 16 -29.99 -62.77 33.09
CA PHE A 16 -30.54 -61.62 32.37
C PHE A 16 -30.26 -61.79 30.87
N HIS A 17 -31.28 -62.25 30.13
CA HIS A 17 -31.31 -62.08 28.68
C HIS A 17 -31.33 -60.58 28.35
N CYS A 18 -30.23 -60.09 27.77
CA CYS A 18 -30.09 -58.71 27.32
C CYS A 18 -30.83 -58.55 25.99
N GLU A 19 -32.04 -58.00 26.02
CA GLU A 19 -32.72 -57.49 24.82
C GLU A 19 -31.88 -56.35 24.21
N PRO A 20 -31.59 -56.33 22.90
CA PRO A 20 -30.94 -55.18 22.28
C PRO A 20 -31.91 -53.99 22.28
N GLY A 21 -31.62 -52.98 23.11
CA GLY A 21 -32.37 -51.73 23.12
C GLY A 21 -32.39 -51.05 21.75
N PRO A 22 -33.40 -50.21 21.46
CA PRO A 22 -33.53 -49.55 20.17
C PRO A 22 -32.26 -48.76 19.84
N GLN A 23 -31.64 -49.08 18.71
CA GLN A 23 -30.46 -48.40 18.21
C GLN A 23 -30.77 -46.90 18.08
N GLN A 24 -30.04 -46.10 18.86
CA GLN A 24 -30.05 -44.65 18.75
C GLN A 24 -29.69 -44.29 17.30
N PRO A 25 -30.52 -43.50 16.58
CA PRO A 25 -30.17 -43.09 15.23
C PRO A 25 -28.83 -42.36 15.27
N PRO A 26 -27.95 -42.56 14.26
CA PRO A 26 -26.63 -41.97 14.28
C PRO A 26 -26.75 -40.45 14.42
N PRO A 27 -25.89 -39.80 15.23
CA PRO A 27 -25.93 -38.36 15.40
C PRO A 27 -25.87 -37.69 14.02
N PRO A 28 -26.64 -36.62 13.77
CA PRO A 28 -26.60 -35.91 12.50
C PRO A 28 -25.15 -35.54 12.19
N LYS A 29 -24.72 -35.75 10.93
CA LYS A 29 -23.37 -35.39 10.44
C LYS A 29 -23.21 -33.86 10.40
N GLU A 30 -23.16 -33.21 11.56
CA GLU A 30 -22.87 -31.77 11.68
C GLU A 30 -21.44 -31.41 11.26
N SER A 31 -20.57 -32.40 11.05
CA SER A 31 -19.14 -32.18 10.76
C SER A 31 -18.79 -32.02 9.28
N ARG A 32 -19.72 -32.22 8.33
CA ARG A 32 -19.42 -32.01 6.89
C ARG A 32 -19.79 -30.63 6.38
N LEU A 33 -20.83 -29.99 6.90
CA LEU A 33 -21.29 -28.69 6.39
C LEU A 33 -20.32 -27.53 6.66
N ARG A 34 -19.58 -27.56 7.77
CA ARG A 34 -18.53 -26.55 8.04
C ARG A 34 -17.30 -26.68 7.13
N LYS A 35 -17.11 -27.82 6.46
CA LYS A 35 -15.96 -28.08 5.58
C LYS A 35 -16.19 -27.64 4.12
N VAL A 36 -17.42 -27.26 3.76
CA VAL A 36 -17.79 -26.87 2.39
C VAL A 36 -18.18 -25.41 2.27
N LEU A 37 -18.10 -24.62 3.34
CA LEU A 37 -18.08 -23.17 3.19
C LEU A 37 -16.71 -22.81 2.58
N PRO A 38 -16.65 -22.41 1.29
CA PRO A 38 -15.39 -21.99 0.73
C PRO A 38 -14.88 -20.81 1.57
N ALA A 39 -13.58 -20.77 1.83
CA ALA A 39 -12.89 -19.60 2.38
C ALA A 39 -13.13 -18.30 1.56
N ALA A 40 -13.88 -18.38 0.45
CA ALA A 40 -14.35 -17.29 -0.38
C ALA A 40 -15.48 -16.43 0.21
N LEU A 41 -16.12 -16.82 1.33
CA LEU A 41 -17.18 -16.01 1.97
C LEU A 41 -16.68 -15.15 3.15
N THR A 42 -15.43 -15.29 3.55
CA THR A 42 -14.77 -14.34 4.45
C THR A 42 -13.92 -13.42 3.60
N THR A 43 -14.52 -12.44 2.95
CA THR A 43 -13.75 -11.26 2.53
C THR A 43 -13.15 -10.67 3.81
N PRO A 44 -11.82 -10.61 3.97
CA PRO A 44 -11.24 -9.88 5.07
C PRO A 44 -11.61 -8.42 4.86
N HIS A 45 -12.62 -7.93 5.57
CA HIS A 45 -12.88 -6.50 5.60
C HIS A 45 -11.73 -5.86 6.38
N GLU A 46 -10.73 -5.38 5.66
CA GLU A 46 -9.68 -4.56 6.26
C GLU A 46 -10.32 -3.30 6.87
N ASN A 47 -9.91 -2.96 8.07
CA ASN A 47 -10.34 -1.71 8.68
C ASN A 47 -9.66 -0.55 7.95
N ILE A 48 -10.41 0.12 7.09
CA ILE A 48 -9.93 1.27 6.29
C ILE A 48 -9.64 2.49 7.20
N TYR A 49 -10.24 2.55 8.40
CA TYR A 49 -10.04 3.63 9.36
C TYR A 49 -8.87 3.34 10.29
N THR A 50 -7.66 3.42 9.74
CA THR A 50 -6.42 3.43 10.54
C THR A 50 -5.90 4.86 10.71
N ILE A 51 -5.16 5.10 11.79
CA ILE A 51 -4.49 6.39 12.03
C ILE A 51 -3.63 6.79 10.82
N PRO A 52 -2.79 5.91 10.24
CA PRO A 52 -2.04 6.22 9.03
C PRO A 52 -2.90 6.73 7.87
N ASN A 53 -4.00 6.02 7.54
CA ASN A 53 -4.85 6.42 6.42
C ASN A 53 -5.52 7.79 6.65
N LEU A 54 -5.90 8.12 7.90
CA LEU A 54 -6.43 9.44 8.23
C LEU A 54 -5.39 10.55 8.01
N LEU A 55 -4.12 10.30 8.39
CA LEU A 55 -3.01 11.22 8.17
C LEU A 55 -2.80 11.43 6.66
N THR A 56 -2.81 10.36 5.87
CA THR A 56 -2.66 10.47 4.41
C THR A 56 -3.80 11.26 3.75
N VAL A 57 -5.05 11.03 4.16
CA VAL A 57 -6.20 11.81 3.66
C VAL A 57 -6.06 13.28 4.06
N SER A 58 -5.59 13.57 5.28
CA SER A 58 -5.35 14.95 5.71
C SER A 58 -4.29 15.65 4.85
N ARG A 59 -3.24 14.93 4.41
CA ARG A 59 -2.22 15.45 3.49
C ARG A 59 -2.81 15.74 2.11
N LEU A 60 -3.66 14.85 1.61
CA LEU A 60 -4.33 15.03 0.33
C LEU A 60 -5.19 16.31 0.32
N ILE A 61 -5.86 16.62 1.43
CA ILE A 61 -6.63 17.87 1.61
C ILE A 61 -5.70 19.07 1.81
N ALA A 62 -4.57 18.90 2.51
CA ALA A 62 -3.61 19.97 2.73
C ALA A 62 -2.89 20.40 1.45
N ALA A 63 -2.65 19.49 0.49
CA ALA A 63 -1.96 19.77 -0.78
C ALA A 63 -2.54 20.98 -1.56
N PRO A 64 -3.84 21.05 -1.91
CA PRO A 64 -4.41 22.22 -2.57
C PRO A 64 -4.35 23.49 -1.70
N PHE A 65 -4.42 23.35 -0.37
CA PHE A 65 -4.32 24.48 0.55
C PHE A 65 -2.89 25.07 0.57
N VAL A 66 -1.85 24.23 0.50
CA VAL A 66 -0.46 24.66 0.30
C VAL A 66 -0.36 25.49 -0.99
N GLY A 67 -0.91 24.97 -2.09
CA GLY A 67 -0.91 25.67 -3.38
C GLY A 67 -1.62 27.03 -3.31
N TYR A 68 -2.76 27.09 -2.63
CA TYR A 68 -3.49 28.34 -2.37
C TYR A 68 -2.62 29.35 -1.61
N CYS A 69 -1.94 28.94 -0.54
CA CYS A 69 -1.05 29.80 0.25
C CYS A 69 0.11 30.34 -0.59
N ILE A 70 0.71 29.52 -1.46
CA ILE A 70 1.81 29.93 -2.35
C ILE A 70 1.34 31.03 -3.31
N LEU A 71 0.18 30.83 -3.96
CA LEU A 71 -0.35 31.79 -4.93
C LEU A 71 -0.75 33.14 -4.32
N HIS A 72 -1.17 33.15 -3.04
CA HIS A 72 -1.56 34.37 -2.32
C HIS A 72 -0.39 35.02 -1.56
N GLY A 73 0.83 34.49 -1.67
CA GLY A 73 2.02 35.04 -0.99
C GLY A 73 2.13 34.70 0.49
N TYR A 74 1.31 33.79 1.02
CA TYR A 74 1.37 33.32 2.41
C TYR A 74 2.45 32.24 2.59
N HIS A 75 3.70 32.58 2.27
CA HIS A 75 4.81 31.63 2.23
C HIS A 75 5.11 30.93 3.56
N GLY A 76 4.93 31.63 4.69
CA GLY A 76 5.09 31.01 6.01
C GLY A 76 4.07 29.89 6.27
N TRP A 77 2.81 30.09 5.89
CA TRP A 77 1.78 29.06 6.00
C TRP A 77 2.01 27.91 5.03
N ALA A 78 2.40 28.21 3.79
CA ALA A 78 2.76 27.19 2.79
C ALA A 78 3.90 26.29 3.29
N LEU A 79 4.96 26.89 3.85
CA LEU A 79 6.07 26.16 4.44
C LEU A 79 5.64 25.31 5.63
N GLY A 80 4.82 25.87 6.52
CA GLY A 80 4.29 25.15 7.69
C GLY A 80 3.45 23.93 7.30
N LEU A 81 2.58 24.08 6.30
CA LEU A 81 1.76 22.98 5.77
C LEU A 81 2.58 21.94 5.02
N PHE A 82 3.59 22.37 4.25
CA PHE A 82 4.53 21.47 3.60
C PHE A 82 5.33 20.66 4.61
N ALA A 83 5.85 21.31 5.65
CA ALA A 83 6.55 20.64 6.75
C ALA A 83 5.61 19.68 7.50
N TYR A 84 4.37 20.10 7.77
CA TYR A 84 3.34 19.24 8.35
C TYR A 84 3.10 17.98 7.50
N ALA A 85 2.97 18.13 6.18
CA ALA A 85 2.79 17.00 5.28
C ALA A 85 3.99 16.04 5.26
N GLY A 86 5.22 16.56 5.26
CA GLY A 86 6.42 15.72 5.35
C GLY A 86 6.56 15.00 6.69
N VAL A 87 6.28 15.67 7.81
CA VAL A 87 6.35 15.06 9.14
C VAL A 87 5.27 14.01 9.33
N THR A 88 4.06 14.25 8.84
CA THR A 88 2.96 13.28 8.94
C THR A 88 3.21 12.02 8.11
N ASP A 89 3.83 12.12 6.93
CA ASP A 89 4.28 10.95 6.13
C ASP A 89 5.33 10.09 6.84
N LEU A 90 6.30 10.73 7.48
CA LEU A 90 7.31 10.00 8.25
C LEU A 90 6.69 9.32 9.47
N LEU A 91 5.73 10.01 10.11
CA LEU A 91 5.06 9.52 11.30
C LEU A 91 4.09 8.38 10.99
N ASP A 92 3.26 8.49 9.95
CA ASP A 92 2.32 7.45 9.55
C ASP A 92 3.05 6.18 9.07
N GLY A 93 4.13 6.32 8.30
CA GLY A 93 4.99 5.21 7.89
C GLY A 93 5.71 4.56 9.07
N TRP A 94 6.10 5.34 10.08
CA TRP A 94 6.65 4.79 11.33
C TRP A 94 5.59 4.07 12.16
N ILE A 95 4.39 4.64 12.31
CA ILE A 95 3.27 4.04 13.03
C ILE A 95 2.85 2.73 12.36
N ALA A 96 2.69 2.72 11.04
CA ALA A 96 2.30 1.55 10.27
C ALA A 96 3.29 0.39 10.48
N ARG A 97 4.60 0.67 10.47
CA ARG A 97 5.65 -0.35 10.72
C ARG A 97 5.69 -0.83 12.16
N LYS A 98 5.53 0.07 13.14
CA LYS A 98 5.65 -0.27 14.56
C LYS A 98 4.47 -1.08 15.08
N TRP A 99 3.26 -0.76 14.62
CA TRP A 99 2.02 -1.40 15.08
C TRP A 99 1.40 -2.36 14.05
N ASN A 100 2.09 -2.62 12.94
CA ASN A 100 1.62 -3.47 11.84
C ASN A 100 0.21 -3.07 11.34
N LEU A 101 -0.06 -1.76 11.30
CA LEU A 101 -1.35 -1.16 10.90
C LEU A 101 -1.41 -0.85 9.39
N GLY A 102 -0.63 -1.57 8.59
CA GLY A 102 -0.64 -1.43 7.14
C GLY A 102 -1.97 -1.92 6.56
N THR A 103 -2.59 -1.11 5.69
CA THR A 103 -3.78 -1.50 4.92
C THR A 103 -3.44 -1.46 3.44
N VAL A 104 -4.16 -2.24 2.62
CA VAL A 104 -3.92 -2.20 1.18
C VAL A 104 -4.36 -0.86 0.58
N VAL A 105 -5.38 -0.23 1.20
CA VAL A 105 -5.81 1.14 0.85
C VAL A 105 -4.69 2.16 1.12
N GLY A 106 -4.07 2.15 2.30
CA GLY A 106 -2.99 3.07 2.65
C GLY A 106 -1.81 2.96 1.68
N THR A 107 -1.43 1.73 1.32
CA THR A 107 -0.34 1.46 0.35
C THR A 107 -0.51 2.17 -1.00
N ILE A 108 -1.74 2.53 -1.37
CA ILE A 108 -2.07 3.20 -2.64
C ILE A 108 -2.30 4.70 -2.43
N ILE A 109 -2.99 5.06 -1.35
CA ILE A 109 -3.28 6.47 -1.05
C ILE A 109 -2.00 7.20 -0.65
N ASP A 110 -1.04 6.56 0.04
CA ASP A 110 0.20 7.24 0.49
C ASP A 110 1.02 7.77 -0.71
N PRO A 111 1.38 6.95 -1.73
CA PRO A 111 2.10 7.47 -2.89
C PRO A 111 1.27 8.44 -3.74
N LEU A 112 -0.05 8.38 -3.67
CA LEU A 112 -0.95 9.30 -4.37
C LEU A 112 -0.96 10.68 -3.70
N ALA A 113 -1.05 10.73 -2.37
CA ALA A 113 -1.00 11.96 -1.60
C ALA A 113 0.34 12.68 -1.79
N ASP A 114 1.46 11.93 -1.73
CA ASP A 114 2.79 12.49 -1.98
C ASP A 114 2.93 13.10 -3.37
N LYS A 115 2.50 12.37 -4.40
CA LYS A 115 2.53 12.87 -5.78
C LYS A 115 1.62 14.08 -5.97
N THR A 116 0.47 14.09 -5.31
CA THR A 116 -0.47 15.23 -5.37
C THR A 116 0.17 16.47 -4.76
N LEU A 117 0.77 16.35 -3.58
CA LEU A 117 1.49 17.45 -2.94
C LEU A 117 2.63 17.98 -3.83
N MET A 118 3.47 17.09 -4.36
CA MET A 118 4.57 17.46 -5.24
C MET A 118 4.08 18.12 -6.53
N THR A 119 2.99 17.62 -7.13
CA THR A 119 2.39 18.21 -8.33
C THR A 119 1.86 19.61 -8.05
N VAL A 120 1.12 19.80 -6.96
CA VAL A 120 0.57 21.11 -6.58
C VAL A 120 1.69 22.11 -6.31
N LEU A 121 2.72 21.72 -5.55
CA LEU A 121 3.90 22.56 -5.30
C LEU A 121 4.59 22.96 -6.61
N THR A 122 4.87 21.99 -7.48
CA THR A 122 5.56 22.25 -8.75
C THR A 122 4.78 23.22 -9.62
N VAL A 123 3.46 23.02 -9.76
CA VAL A 123 2.60 23.87 -10.58
C VAL A 123 2.49 25.28 -9.99
N THR A 124 2.22 25.39 -8.69
CA THR A 124 2.01 26.70 -8.06
C THR A 124 3.29 27.52 -7.95
N LEU A 125 4.44 26.90 -7.66
CA LEU A 125 5.74 27.57 -7.68
C LEU A 125 6.15 28.02 -9.09
N ALA A 126 5.80 27.23 -10.11
CA ALA A 126 6.03 27.63 -11.51
C ALA A 126 5.13 28.80 -11.92
N MET A 127 3.85 28.79 -11.52
CA MET A 127 2.93 29.92 -11.76
C MET A 127 3.38 31.19 -11.05
N GLN A 128 3.94 31.07 -9.86
CA GLN A 128 4.51 32.20 -9.11
C GLN A 128 5.82 32.72 -9.74
N GLY A 129 6.43 31.98 -10.67
CA GLY A 129 7.71 32.32 -11.27
C GLY A 129 8.94 32.00 -10.40
N SER A 130 8.75 31.37 -9.24
CA SER A 130 9.86 30.92 -8.37
C SER A 130 10.59 29.70 -8.93
N LEU A 131 9.90 28.91 -9.77
CA LEU A 131 10.45 27.73 -10.43
C LEU A 131 10.33 27.91 -11.95
N PRO A 132 11.41 27.72 -12.73
CA PRO A 132 11.35 27.95 -14.17
C PRO A 132 10.50 26.88 -14.86
N VAL A 133 9.65 27.30 -15.81
CA VAL A 133 8.65 26.43 -16.47
C VAL A 133 9.29 25.19 -17.10
N TRP A 134 10.48 25.31 -17.70
CA TRP A 134 11.17 24.17 -18.30
C TRP A 134 11.49 23.07 -17.27
N LEU A 135 11.83 23.43 -16.03
CA LEU A 135 12.10 22.48 -14.96
C LEU A 135 10.80 21.84 -14.46
N ALA A 136 9.74 22.64 -14.33
CA ALA A 136 8.42 22.14 -13.97
C ALA A 136 7.94 21.07 -14.96
N VAL A 137 8.11 21.30 -16.26
CA VAL A 137 7.76 20.33 -17.32
C VAL A 137 8.56 19.03 -17.18
N ILE A 138 9.85 19.10 -16.87
CA ILE A 138 10.69 17.89 -16.68
C ILE A 138 10.24 17.08 -15.47
N ILE A 139 9.98 17.75 -14.34
CA ILE A 139 9.50 17.11 -13.10
C ILE A 139 8.14 16.45 -13.33
N LEU A 140 7.17 17.21 -13.84
CA LEU A 140 5.81 16.71 -14.10
C LEU A 140 5.81 15.59 -15.15
N GLY A 141 6.59 15.73 -16.22
CA GLY A 141 6.70 14.70 -17.27
C GLY A 141 7.20 13.37 -16.70
N ARG A 142 8.23 13.40 -15.83
CA ARG A 142 8.72 12.21 -15.14
C ARG A 142 7.67 11.62 -14.21
N ASP A 143 7.00 12.44 -13.41
CA ASP A 143 6.03 11.97 -12.42
C ASP A 143 4.78 11.34 -13.07
N VAL A 144 4.32 11.93 -14.18
CA VAL A 144 3.28 11.36 -15.04
C VAL A 144 3.77 10.05 -15.66
N GLY A 145 5.00 9.99 -16.19
CA GLY A 145 5.59 8.76 -16.73
C GLY A 145 5.63 7.62 -15.71
N LEU A 146 6.06 7.90 -14.47
CA LEU A 146 6.02 6.93 -13.38
C LEU A 146 4.60 6.57 -12.96
N GLY A 147 3.66 7.52 -12.99
CA GLY A 147 2.24 7.28 -12.71
C GLY A 147 1.61 6.33 -13.74
N ILE A 148 1.80 6.60 -15.03
CA ILE A 148 1.33 5.76 -16.13
C ILE A 148 1.96 4.37 -16.02
N SER A 149 3.27 4.29 -15.76
CA SER A 149 3.96 3.01 -15.60
C SER A 149 3.36 2.20 -14.45
N ALA A 150 3.14 2.82 -13.28
CA ALA A 150 2.51 2.14 -12.15
C ALA A 150 1.09 1.63 -12.47
N ILE A 151 0.28 2.43 -13.16
CA ILE A 151 -1.08 2.03 -13.61
C ILE A 151 -0.99 0.87 -14.61
N TYR A 152 -0.05 0.94 -15.56
CA TYR A 152 0.17 -0.10 -16.57
C TYR A 152 0.59 -1.43 -15.93
N TYR A 153 1.58 -1.42 -15.03
CA TYR A 153 2.03 -2.63 -14.31
C TYR A 153 0.91 -3.23 -13.45
N ARG A 154 0.12 -2.37 -12.79
CA ARG A 154 -1.07 -2.81 -12.05
C ARG A 154 -2.06 -3.51 -12.97
N TRP A 155 -2.38 -2.93 -14.12
CA TRP A 155 -3.33 -3.49 -15.09
C TRP A 155 -2.93 -4.86 -15.62
N ILE A 156 -1.64 -5.07 -15.92
CA ILE A 156 -1.16 -6.38 -16.42
C ILE A 156 -1.05 -7.44 -15.31
N SER A 157 -0.89 -7.03 -14.05
CA SER A 157 -0.76 -7.94 -12.90
C SER A 157 -2.09 -8.55 -12.43
N LEU A 158 -3.24 -8.04 -12.92
CA LEU A 158 -4.56 -8.52 -12.51
C LEU A 158 -4.90 -9.88 -13.15
N PRO A 159 -5.31 -10.92 -12.36
CA PRO A 159 -5.72 -12.20 -12.90
C PRO A 159 -7.01 -12.08 -13.73
N PRO A 160 -7.18 -12.86 -14.82
CA PRO A 160 -8.41 -12.84 -15.62
C PRO A 160 -9.64 -13.25 -14.77
N PRO A 161 -10.87 -12.72 -15.02
CA PRO A 161 -11.28 -11.71 -16.00
C PRO A 161 -10.98 -10.26 -15.56
N LYS A 162 -10.63 -9.43 -16.55
CA LYS A 162 -10.33 -7.99 -16.38
C LYS A 162 -11.63 -7.18 -16.36
N THR A 163 -12.16 -6.93 -15.16
CA THR A 163 -13.38 -6.13 -14.95
C THR A 163 -13.04 -4.82 -14.23
N PHE A 164 -13.68 -3.71 -14.61
CA PHE A 164 -13.47 -2.38 -13.99
C PHE A 164 -13.71 -2.39 -12.46
N SER A 165 -14.70 -3.16 -12.00
CA SER A 165 -14.98 -3.37 -10.57
C SER A 165 -13.79 -3.99 -9.81
N ARG A 166 -13.01 -4.85 -10.48
CA ARG A 166 -11.85 -5.56 -9.91
C ARG A 166 -10.57 -4.73 -9.96
N TYR A 167 -10.48 -3.77 -10.89
CA TYR A 167 -9.42 -2.77 -10.89
C TYR A 167 -9.50 -1.85 -9.67
N TRP A 168 -10.72 -1.52 -9.25
CA TRP A 168 -11.04 -0.78 -8.02
C TRP A 168 -11.17 -1.68 -6.79
N ASP A 169 -10.99 -3.00 -6.94
CA ASP A 169 -10.92 -3.95 -5.84
C ASP A 169 -9.48 -3.96 -5.30
N PHE A 170 -9.25 -3.06 -4.36
CA PHE A 170 -7.94 -2.77 -3.80
C PHE A 170 -7.43 -3.84 -2.84
N SER A 171 -8.14 -4.95 -2.60
CA SER A 171 -7.71 -6.00 -1.66
C SER A 171 -6.62 -6.93 -2.21
N LEU A 172 -6.32 -6.90 -3.51
CA LEU A 172 -5.31 -7.78 -4.13
C LEU A 172 -3.92 -7.12 -4.11
N PRO A 173 -2.87 -7.77 -3.56
CA PRO A 173 -1.53 -7.22 -3.51
C PRO A 173 -0.99 -7.08 -4.95
N SER A 174 -1.06 -5.86 -5.46
CA SER A 174 -0.58 -5.50 -6.80
C SER A 174 0.94 -5.54 -6.80
N ALA A 175 1.52 -6.04 -7.89
CA ALA A 175 2.94 -6.32 -8.05
C ALA A 175 3.87 -5.29 -7.39
N GLU A 176 4.81 -5.75 -6.55
CA GLU A 176 5.91 -4.93 -6.04
C GLU A 176 6.81 -4.51 -7.21
N VAL A 177 6.54 -3.36 -7.82
CA VAL A 177 7.50 -2.70 -8.69
C VAL A 177 8.62 -2.21 -7.79
N ARG A 178 9.69 -3.00 -7.63
CA ARG A 178 10.84 -2.61 -6.81
C ARG A 178 11.38 -1.28 -7.32
N PRO A 179 11.21 -0.17 -6.57
CA PRO A 179 11.66 1.12 -7.06
C PRO A 179 13.18 1.10 -7.14
N THR A 180 13.71 1.46 -8.31
CA THR A 180 15.15 1.59 -8.51
C THR A 180 15.70 2.64 -7.54
N THR A 181 16.87 2.38 -6.95
CA THR A 181 17.51 3.28 -5.97
C THR A 181 17.73 4.69 -6.54
N ILE A 182 17.98 4.79 -7.85
CA ILE A 182 18.14 6.03 -8.61
C ILE A 182 16.90 6.93 -8.50
N SER A 183 15.69 6.35 -8.56
CA SER A 183 14.45 7.13 -8.49
C SER A 183 14.19 7.72 -7.10
N LYS A 184 14.71 7.08 -6.03
CA LYS A 184 14.54 7.57 -4.65
C LYS A 184 15.35 8.84 -4.39
N TYR A 185 16.62 8.86 -4.84
CA TYR A 185 17.46 10.03 -4.70
C TYR A 185 16.91 11.23 -5.48
N ASN A 186 16.41 11.01 -6.69
CA ASN A 186 15.81 12.09 -7.47
C ASN A 186 14.59 12.70 -6.80
N THR A 187 13.68 11.86 -6.29
CA THR A 187 12.50 12.35 -5.56
C THR A 187 12.89 13.10 -4.27
N ALA A 188 13.93 12.64 -3.56
CA ALA A 188 14.43 13.35 -2.38
C ALA A 188 15.03 14.72 -2.72
N LEU A 189 15.79 14.82 -3.82
CA LEU A 189 16.31 16.10 -4.32
C LEU A 189 15.19 17.04 -4.77
N GLN A 190 14.16 16.51 -5.43
CA GLN A 190 12.97 17.29 -5.80
C GLN A 190 12.25 17.82 -4.56
N LEU A 191 12.04 16.99 -3.54
CA LEU A 191 11.40 17.42 -2.28
C LEU A 191 12.23 18.52 -1.59
N GLY A 192 13.56 18.37 -1.57
CA GLY A 192 14.48 19.39 -1.08
C GLY A 192 14.39 20.70 -1.87
N LEU A 193 14.32 20.62 -3.20
CA LEU A 193 14.13 21.79 -4.07
C LEU A 193 12.80 22.50 -3.78
N MET A 194 11.69 21.77 -3.65
CA MET A 194 10.40 22.35 -3.33
C MET A 194 10.44 23.06 -1.98
N GLY A 195 10.98 22.39 -0.95
CA GLY A 195 11.15 22.98 0.37
C GLY A 195 12.01 24.23 0.37
N LEU A 196 13.15 24.21 -0.31
CA LEU A 196 14.04 25.37 -0.40
C LEU A 196 13.41 26.53 -1.17
N THR A 197 12.66 26.23 -2.25
CA THR A 197 11.98 27.24 -3.06
C THR A 197 10.82 27.88 -2.28
N THR A 198 10.07 27.09 -1.49
CA THR A 198 9.03 27.62 -0.58
C THR A 198 9.62 28.40 0.59
N LEU A 199 10.82 28.03 1.07
CA LEU A 199 11.54 28.72 2.15
C LEU A 199 12.17 30.05 1.70
N ALA A 200 12.59 30.14 0.45
CA ALA A 200 13.33 31.30 -0.08
C ALA A 200 12.69 32.67 0.19
N PRO A 201 11.38 32.88 -0.03
CA PRO A 201 10.74 34.17 0.29
C PRO A 201 10.53 34.41 1.80
N VAL A 202 10.71 33.40 2.65
CA VAL A 202 10.52 33.51 4.11
C VAL A 202 11.79 33.96 4.83
N VAL A 203 12.95 33.63 4.26
CA VAL A 203 14.26 33.88 4.89
C VAL A 203 14.95 35.05 4.19
N PRO A 204 15.53 36.02 4.92
CA PRO A 204 16.20 37.19 4.32
C PRO A 204 17.57 36.87 3.68
N LEU A 205 17.89 35.60 3.44
CA LEU A 205 19.16 35.17 2.85
C LEU A 205 19.04 35.16 1.31
N ASP A 206 20.08 35.62 0.63
CA ASP A 206 20.17 35.46 -0.83
C ASP A 206 20.44 33.99 -1.19
N LEU A 207 19.36 33.27 -1.46
CA LEU A 207 19.39 31.86 -1.85
C LEU A 207 19.36 31.67 -3.38
N ALA A 208 19.42 32.74 -4.17
CA ALA A 208 19.24 32.68 -5.62
C ALA A 208 20.24 31.71 -6.26
N THR A 209 21.53 31.85 -5.94
CA THR A 209 22.58 30.99 -6.49
C THR A 209 22.40 29.53 -6.08
N SER A 210 22.12 29.28 -4.79
CA SER A 210 21.90 27.93 -4.25
C SER A 210 20.69 27.25 -4.89
N LEU A 211 19.60 28.00 -5.09
CA LEU A 211 18.41 27.53 -5.78
C LEU A 211 18.69 27.18 -7.24
N THR A 212 19.38 28.06 -7.98
CA THR A 212 19.73 27.80 -9.38
C THR A 212 20.59 26.54 -9.50
N VAL A 213 21.60 26.37 -8.63
CA VAL A 213 22.41 25.14 -8.61
C VAL A 213 21.54 23.93 -8.32
N MET A 214 20.68 23.98 -7.30
CA MET A 214 19.77 22.89 -6.96
C MET A 214 18.80 22.55 -8.10
N GLN A 215 18.30 23.56 -8.83
CA GLN A 215 17.43 23.39 -9.99
C GLN A 215 18.14 22.61 -11.11
N TYR A 216 19.39 22.96 -11.44
CA TYR A 216 20.17 22.22 -12.44
C TYR A 216 20.53 20.80 -11.98
N VAL A 217 20.85 20.62 -10.69
CA VAL A 217 21.08 19.29 -10.12
C VAL A 217 19.82 18.44 -10.25
N VAL A 218 18.66 18.95 -9.83
CA VAL A 218 17.37 18.23 -9.96
C VAL A 218 17.01 17.95 -11.42
N ALA A 219 17.24 18.90 -12.33
CA ALA A 219 17.00 18.71 -13.75
C ALA A 219 17.82 17.53 -14.30
N THR A 220 19.13 17.56 -14.06
CA THR A 220 20.06 16.54 -14.56
C THR A 220 19.78 15.17 -13.94
N THR A 221 19.52 15.09 -12.63
CA THR A 221 19.16 13.83 -11.97
C THR A 221 17.79 13.30 -12.42
N THR A 222 16.84 14.19 -12.74
CA THR A 222 15.51 13.77 -13.22
C THR A 222 15.60 13.19 -14.62
N ILE A 223 16.34 13.84 -15.52
CA ILE A 223 16.61 13.32 -16.87
C ILE A 223 17.37 12.00 -16.79
N TRP A 224 18.42 11.93 -15.96
CA TRP A 224 19.21 10.71 -15.76
C TRP A 224 18.36 9.56 -15.21
N SER A 225 17.52 9.84 -14.21
CA SER A 225 16.60 8.84 -13.64
C SER A 225 15.57 8.37 -14.67
N GLY A 226 15.02 9.27 -15.49
CA GLY A 226 14.09 8.93 -16.57
C GLY A 226 14.77 8.06 -17.64
N ALA A 227 15.97 8.44 -18.07
CA ALA A 227 16.76 7.67 -19.02
C ALA A 227 17.10 6.27 -18.46
N SER A 228 17.57 6.18 -17.22
CA SER A 228 17.88 4.91 -16.57
C SER A 228 16.67 3.97 -16.51
N TYR A 229 15.47 4.51 -16.30
CA TYR A 229 14.23 3.74 -16.32
C TYR A 229 13.92 3.16 -17.71
N VAL A 230 14.10 3.96 -18.76
CA VAL A 230 13.87 3.52 -20.16
C VAL A 230 14.96 2.55 -20.63
N TYR A 231 16.21 2.74 -20.23
CA TYR A 231 17.35 1.91 -20.65
C TYR A 231 17.51 0.61 -19.86
N SER A 232 16.98 0.52 -18.64
CA SER A 232 17.00 -0.72 -17.86
C SER A 232 16.00 -1.72 -18.45
N LYS A 233 16.47 -2.51 -19.43
CA LYS A 233 15.75 -3.63 -20.06
C LYS A 233 15.32 -4.76 -19.10
N ASP A 234 15.53 -4.60 -17.79
CA ASP A 234 15.23 -5.59 -16.76
C ASP A 234 13.87 -5.40 -16.06
N ALA A 235 13.14 -4.32 -16.32
CA ALA A 235 11.82 -4.09 -15.69
C ALA A 235 10.68 -4.91 -16.33
N VAL A 236 10.87 -5.42 -17.55
CA VAL A 236 9.86 -6.20 -18.29
C VAL A 236 10.38 -7.61 -18.52
N LYS A 237 10.70 -8.33 -17.45
CA LYS A 237 10.80 -9.79 -17.53
C LYS A 237 9.39 -10.35 -17.46
N ILE A 238 8.73 -10.44 -18.62
CA ILE A 238 7.47 -11.16 -18.79
C ILE A 238 7.71 -12.56 -18.26
N LEU A 239 7.09 -12.89 -17.13
CA LEU A 239 6.99 -14.26 -16.64
C LEU A 239 6.30 -15.05 -17.74
N SER A 240 7.09 -15.69 -18.58
CA SER A 240 6.63 -16.64 -19.57
C SER A 240 5.83 -17.67 -18.79
N GLN A 241 4.57 -17.86 -19.16
CA GLN A 241 3.76 -18.92 -18.58
C GLN A 241 4.55 -20.25 -18.60
N PRO A 242 4.44 -21.09 -17.56
CA PRO A 242 5.02 -22.42 -17.63
C PRO A 242 4.41 -23.11 -18.85
N LYS A 243 5.27 -23.60 -19.76
CA LYS A 243 4.85 -24.46 -20.85
C LYS A 243 4.07 -25.62 -20.24
N GLU A 244 2.82 -25.74 -20.67
CA GLU A 244 1.94 -26.89 -20.39
C GLU A 244 2.72 -28.16 -20.72
N GLY A 245 2.84 -29.01 -19.70
CA GLY A 245 3.65 -30.22 -19.73
C GLY A 245 3.17 -31.17 -20.81
N ASP A 246 4.10 -31.45 -21.74
CA ASP A 246 4.15 -32.66 -22.53
C ASP A 246 4.11 -33.90 -21.61
N GLY A 247 3.31 -34.89 -21.97
CA GLY A 247 3.41 -36.25 -21.43
C GLY A 247 2.20 -36.78 -20.67
N ASP A 248 1.19 -37.26 -21.40
CA ASP A 248 0.60 -38.56 -21.05
C ASP A 248 0.09 -39.28 -22.31
N LYS A 249 0.83 -40.31 -22.74
CA LYS A 249 0.32 -41.37 -23.62
C LYS A 249 0.33 -42.65 -22.77
N PRO A 250 -0.81 -43.29 -22.51
CA PRO A 250 -0.83 -44.59 -21.87
C PRO A 250 -0.38 -45.67 -22.85
N GLN A 251 0.28 -46.68 -22.27
CA GLN A 251 0.89 -47.86 -22.87
C GLN A 251 -0.07 -48.71 -23.70
#